data_AF-A0A3D4TN05-F1
#
_entry.id   AF-A0A3D4TN05-F1
#
_cell.length_a   1.000
_cell.length_b   1.000
_cell.length_c   1.000
_cell.angle_alpha   90.00
_cell.angle_beta   90.00
_cell.angle_gamma   90.00
#
_symmetry.space_group_name_H-M   'P 1'
#
loop_
_entity.id
_entity.type
_entity.pdbx_description
1 polymer ?
#
loop_
_entity_poly.entity_id
_entity_poly.type
_entity_poly.pdbx_seq_one_letter_code
_entity_poly.pdbx_strand_id
1 'polypeptide(L)'
;MSFARLAALVLTFLALFGWSASPAAAQSVLRDAETEALLKDMARPLIVAAGLDPSHVDIVLVNDPSVNAFVAGGQAVYVNSGLINEADKAAQVQGVIAHELGHVTGGHAVLNQGAKPATNISLLSLLLGAAAAA
;
A
#
# COMPACT_ATOMS: atom_id res chain seq x y z
N MET A 1 14.83 45.31 10.87
CA MET A 1 14.06 44.50 9.89
C MET A 1 12.74 45.21 9.63
N SER A 2 12.34 45.45 8.38
CA SER A 2 11.06 46.12 8.12
C SER A 2 9.89 45.20 8.47
N PHE A 3 8.80 45.78 8.98
CA PHE A 3 7.57 45.06 9.35
C PHE A 3 7.06 44.15 8.22
N ALA A 4 7.21 44.60 6.96
CA ALA A 4 6.86 43.83 5.76
C ALA A 4 7.66 42.52 5.61
N ARG A 5 8.94 42.49 6.00
CA ARG A 5 9.77 41.28 5.93
C ARG A 5 9.38 40.26 6.99
N LEU A 6 9.00 40.74 8.18
CA LEU A 6 8.53 39.88 9.27
C LEU A 6 7.17 39.24 8.90
N ALA A 7 6.25 40.03 8.33
CA ALA A 7 4.96 39.54 7.87
C ALA A 7 5.10 38.51 6.73
N ALA A 8 6.01 38.75 5.78
CA ALA A 8 6.29 37.81 4.71
C ALA A 8 6.83 36.48 5.23
N LEU A 9 7.77 36.50 6.18
CA LEU A 9 8.32 35.29 6.82
C LEU A 9 7.24 34.47 7.54
N VAL A 10 6.35 35.12 8.26
CA VAL A 10 5.23 34.46 8.96
C VAL A 10 4.25 33.83 7.97
N LEU A 11 3.92 34.53 6.88
CA LEU A 11 3.04 34.01 5.82
C LEU A 11 3.66 32.83 5.08
N THR A 12 4.95 32.88 4.76
CA THR A 12 5.67 31.75 4.15
C THR A 12 5.71 30.55 5.10
N PHE A 13 5.95 30.78 6.39
CA PHE A 13 5.95 29.71 7.39
C PHE A 13 4.58 29.04 7.52
N LEU A 14 3.50 29.82 7.55
CA LEU A 14 2.12 29.31 7.58
C LEU A 14 1.73 28.55 6.30
N ALA A 15 2.16 29.03 5.13
CA ALA A 15 1.89 28.35 3.86
C ALA A 15 2.63 26.99 3.75
N LEU A 16 3.87 26.92 4.26
CA LEU A 16 4.66 25.70 4.25
C LEU A 16 4.17 24.67 5.29
N PHE A 17 3.76 25.11 6.48
CA PHE A 17 3.24 24.22 7.52
C PHE A 17 1.78 23.81 7.31
N GLY A 18 0.98 24.63 6.61
CA GLY A 18 -0.42 24.34 6.32
C GLY A 18 -0.65 23.23 5.30
N TRP A 19 0.34 22.93 4.46
CA TRP A 19 0.22 21.94 3.37
C TRP A 19 0.78 20.54 3.71
N SER A 20 1.44 20.39 4.86
CA SER A 20 2.14 19.14 5.23
C SER A 20 1.25 18.01 5.75
N ALA A 21 -0.06 18.23 5.91
CA ALA A 21 -0.99 17.22 6.38
C ALA A 21 -1.86 16.67 5.23
N SER A 22 -1.25 15.91 4.31
CA SER A 22 -2.06 14.99 3.50
C SER A 22 -2.58 13.90 4.45
N PRO A 23 -3.91 13.70 4.57
CA PRO A 23 -4.42 12.59 5.34
C PRO A 23 -3.85 11.30 4.73
N ALA A 24 -3.12 10.52 5.51
CA ALA A 24 -2.80 9.16 5.11
C ALA A 24 -4.13 8.39 5.06
N ALA A 25 -4.65 8.18 3.85
CA ALA A 25 -5.80 7.33 3.66
C ALA A 25 -5.36 5.90 4.02
N ALA A 26 -5.71 5.45 5.22
CA ALA A 26 -5.51 4.06 5.59
C ALA A 26 -6.41 3.20 4.69
N GLN A 27 -5.82 2.22 4.00
CA GLN A 27 -6.60 1.25 3.25
C GLN A 27 -7.48 0.47 4.23
N SER A 28 -8.79 0.49 3.99
CA SER A 28 -9.75 -0.17 4.87
C SER A 28 -9.71 -1.67 4.61
N VAL A 29 -9.45 -2.47 5.64
CA VAL A 29 -9.50 -3.94 5.56
C VAL A 29 -10.93 -4.39 5.82
N LEU A 30 -11.46 -5.23 4.94
CA LEU A 30 -12.78 -5.84 5.11
C LEU A 30 -12.64 -7.04 6.05
N ARG A 31 -13.12 -6.89 7.29
CA ARG A 31 -13.09 -7.93 8.31
C ARG A 31 -14.46 -8.57 8.50
N ASP A 32 -14.75 -9.53 7.65
CA ASP A 32 -15.98 -10.32 7.68
C ASP A 32 -15.63 -11.80 7.83
N ALA A 33 -16.17 -12.44 8.87
CA ALA A 33 -15.77 -13.80 9.24
C ALA A 33 -16.09 -14.84 8.15
N GLU A 34 -17.21 -14.68 7.44
CA GLU A 34 -17.62 -15.62 6.39
C GLU A 34 -16.73 -15.46 5.15
N THR A 35 -16.46 -14.22 4.74
CA THR A 35 -15.61 -13.90 3.60
C THR A 35 -14.16 -14.31 3.84
N GLU A 36 -13.62 -14.03 5.03
CA GLU A 36 -12.28 -14.46 5.42
C GLU A 36 -12.16 -15.99 5.43
N ALA A 37 -13.15 -16.69 5.99
CA ALA A 37 -13.17 -18.15 5.99
C ALA A 37 -13.24 -18.72 4.56
N LEU A 38 -14.08 -18.14 3.70
CA LEU A 38 -14.20 -18.54 2.30
C LEU A 38 -12.86 -18.37 1.56
N LEU A 39 -12.22 -17.20 1.67
CA LEU A 39 -10.94 -16.94 1.02
C LEU A 39 -9.84 -17.85 1.55
N LYS A 40 -9.82 -18.11 2.86
CA LYS A 40 -8.89 -19.05 3.50
C LYS A 40 -9.07 -20.46 2.95
N ASP A 41 -10.31 -20.94 2.84
CA ASP A 41 -10.60 -22.28 2.32
C ASP A 41 -10.26 -22.40 0.83
N MET A 42 -10.55 -21.36 0.04
CA MET A 42 -10.18 -21.28 -1.38
C MET A 42 -8.66 -21.30 -1.60
N ALA A 43 -7.89 -20.63 -0.73
CA ALA A 43 -6.45 -20.50 -0.85
C ALA A 43 -5.68 -21.71 -0.27
N ARG A 44 -6.22 -22.39 0.75
CA ARG A 44 -5.57 -23.51 1.43
C ARG A 44 -4.95 -24.56 0.51
N PRO A 45 -5.64 -25.12 -0.51
CA PRO A 45 -5.03 -26.10 -1.40
C PRO A 45 -3.88 -25.51 -2.24
N LEU A 46 -3.95 -24.21 -2.58
CA LEU A 46 -2.91 -23.51 -3.33
C LEU A 46 -1.66 -23.29 -2.46
N ILE A 47 -1.86 -22.92 -1.20
CA ILE A 47 -0.78 -22.72 -0.22
C ILE A 47 -0.02 -24.04 0.01
N VAL A 48 -0.75 -25.13 0.21
CA VAL A 48 -0.15 -26.48 0.35
C VAL A 48 0.60 -26.88 -0.92
N ALA A 49 0.02 -26.64 -2.11
CA ALA A 49 0.67 -26.94 -3.39
C ALA A 49 1.94 -26.10 -3.62
N ALA A 50 2.00 -24.88 -3.07
CA ALA A 50 3.18 -24.03 -3.09
C ALA A 50 4.26 -24.45 -2.07
N GLY A 51 4.01 -25.49 -1.25
CA GLY A 51 4.95 -25.96 -0.22
C GLY A 51 5.03 -25.05 1.02
N LEU A 52 4.04 -24.18 1.21
CA LEU A 52 3.93 -23.28 2.36
C LEU A 52 3.03 -23.89 3.44
N ASP A 53 3.21 -23.47 4.69
CA ASP A 53 2.32 -23.83 5.79
C ASP A 53 1.08 -22.92 5.79
N PRO A 54 -0.15 -23.45 5.65
CA PRO A 54 -1.38 -22.66 5.69
C PRO A 54 -1.61 -21.87 6.99
N SER A 55 -0.93 -22.21 8.08
CA SER A 55 -1.00 -21.47 9.34
C SER A 55 -0.14 -20.19 9.34
N HIS A 56 0.78 -20.06 8.39
CA HIS A 56 1.68 -18.91 8.27
C HIS A 56 1.34 -17.98 7.10
N VAL A 57 0.35 -18.34 6.28
CA VAL A 57 -0.09 -17.53 5.15
C VAL A 57 -1.47 -16.94 5.41
N ASP A 58 -1.52 -15.60 5.48
CA ASP A 58 -2.76 -14.87 5.65
C ASP A 58 -3.29 -14.39 4.29
N ILE A 59 -4.61 -14.49 4.10
CA ILE A 59 -5.31 -13.88 2.97
C ILE A 59 -6.16 -12.73 3.52
N VAL A 60 -5.88 -11.51 3.08
CA VAL A 60 -6.49 -10.30 3.62
C VAL A 60 -7.28 -9.59 2.53
N LEU A 61 -8.56 -9.32 2.78
CA LEU A 61 -9.41 -8.57 1.85
C LEU A 61 -9.32 -7.06 2.13
N VAL A 62 -8.99 -6.29 1.09
CA VAL A 62 -8.86 -4.83 1.15
C VAL A 62 -10.04 -4.20 0.42
N ASN A 63 -10.68 -3.23 1.08
CA ASN A 63 -11.76 -2.44 0.49
C ASN A 63 -11.19 -1.42 -0.51
N ASP A 64 -10.93 -1.88 -1.72
CA ASP A 64 -10.38 -1.08 -2.79
C ASP A 64 -11.02 -1.55 -4.12
N PRO A 65 -11.68 -0.66 -4.87
CA PRO A 65 -12.38 -1.03 -6.10
C PRO A 65 -11.44 -1.36 -7.26
N SER A 66 -10.12 -1.17 -7.12
CA SER A 66 -9.15 -1.56 -8.14
C SER A 66 -9.01 -3.09 -8.25
N VAL A 67 -8.83 -3.57 -9.48
CA VAL A 67 -8.58 -4.98 -9.77
C VAL A 67 -7.10 -5.28 -9.49
N ASN A 68 -6.80 -5.72 -8.27
CA ASN A 68 -5.42 -5.97 -7.83
C ASN A 68 -5.34 -7.02 -6.72
N ALA A 69 -4.16 -7.65 -6.60
CA ALA A 69 -3.74 -8.44 -5.46
C ALA A 69 -2.21 -8.34 -5.33
N PHE A 70 -1.68 -8.48 -4.12
CA PHE A 70 -0.25 -8.33 -3.89
C PHE A 70 0.21 -9.02 -2.61
N VAL A 71 1.50 -9.33 -2.55
CA VAL A 71 2.16 -9.84 -1.33
C VAL A 71 2.81 -8.69 -0.56
N ALA A 72 2.61 -8.65 0.76
CA ALA A 72 3.34 -7.75 1.64
C ALA A 72 3.71 -8.44 2.96
N GLY A 73 4.79 -7.99 3.61
CA GLY A 73 5.19 -8.51 4.92
C GLY A 73 5.68 -9.97 4.92
N GLY A 74 6.02 -10.52 3.75
CA GLY A 74 6.64 -11.84 3.60
C GLY A 74 5.67 -12.98 3.31
N GLN A 75 4.55 -13.09 4.04
CA GLN A 75 3.63 -14.23 3.91
C GLN A 75 2.14 -13.85 3.95
N ALA A 76 1.79 -12.57 3.78
CA ALA A 76 0.39 -12.16 3.63
C ALA A 76 0.08 -11.79 2.17
N VAL A 77 -0.99 -12.37 1.62
CA VAL A 77 -1.56 -12.02 0.32
C VAL A 77 -2.75 -11.10 0.54
N TYR A 78 -2.68 -9.91 -0.03
CA TYR A 78 -3.73 -8.91 0.00
C TYR A 78 -4.52 -8.98 -1.30
N VAL A 79 -5.84 -9.07 -1.20
CA VAL A 79 -6.76 -9.13 -2.33
C VAL A 79 -7.64 -7.90 -2.27
N ASN A 80 -7.73 -7.12 -3.35
CA ASN A 80 -8.65 -5.99 -3.40
C ASN A 80 -10.07 -6.46 -3.75
N SER A 81 -11.09 -5.82 -3.17
CA SER A 81 -12.50 -6.13 -3.44
C SER A 81 -12.87 -5.96 -4.92
N GLY A 82 -12.22 -5.03 -5.63
CA GLY A 82 -12.35 -4.88 -7.07
C GLY A 82 -12.01 -6.15 -7.87
N LEU A 83 -11.01 -6.93 -7.43
CA LEU A 83 -10.67 -8.21 -8.08
C LEU A 83 -11.80 -9.23 -7.95
N ILE A 84 -12.42 -9.32 -6.76
CA ILE A 84 -13.53 -10.24 -6.52
C ILE A 84 -14.76 -9.83 -7.34
N ASN A 85 -15.02 -8.52 -7.41
CA ASN A 85 -16.18 -7.99 -8.14
C ASN A 85 -16.07 -8.16 -9.66
N GLU A 86 -14.85 -8.13 -10.21
CA GLU A 86 -14.60 -8.31 -11.65
C GLU A 86 -14.52 -9.78 -12.07
N ALA A 87 -14.23 -10.70 -11.13
CA ALA A 87 -14.08 -12.11 -11.44
C ALA A 87 -15.44 -12.80 -11.67
N ASP A 88 -15.61 -13.41 -12.84
CA ASP A 88 -16.79 -14.23 -13.18
C ASP A 88 -16.86 -15.53 -12.35
N LYS A 89 -15.70 -16.02 -11.91
CA LYS A 89 -15.58 -17.33 -11.25
C LYS A 89 -14.54 -17.29 -10.14
N ALA A 90 -14.81 -18.02 -9.06
CA ALA A 90 -13.87 -18.24 -7.96
C ALA A 90 -12.49 -18.75 -8.42
N ALA A 91 -12.45 -19.56 -9.48
CA ALA A 91 -11.21 -20.09 -10.06
C ALA A 91 -10.28 -18.99 -10.62
N GLN A 92 -10.83 -17.86 -11.10
CA GLN A 92 -10.01 -16.74 -11.57
C GLN A 92 -9.32 -16.04 -10.38
N VAL A 93 -10.04 -15.84 -9.28
CA VAL A 93 -9.47 -15.31 -8.03
C VAL A 93 -8.39 -16.27 -7.49
N GLN A 94 -8.66 -17.58 -7.51
CA GLN A 94 -7.66 -18.60 -7.14
C GLN A 94 -6.41 -18.56 -8.03
N GLY A 95 -6.57 -18.33 -9.34
CA GLY A 95 -5.44 -18.17 -10.26
C GLY A 95 -4.55 -16.97 -9.90
N VAL A 96 -5.14 -15.84 -9.52
CA VAL A 96 -4.40 -14.67 -9.04
C VAL A 96 -3.71 -14.95 -7.70
N ILE A 97 -4.42 -15.56 -6.75
CA ILE A 97 -3.81 -15.96 -5.46
C ILE A 97 -2.63 -16.90 -5.69
N ALA A 98 -2.75 -17.88 -6.59
CA ALA A 98 -1.66 -18.80 -6.93
C ALA A 98 -0.45 -18.07 -7.54
N HIS A 99 -0.69 -17.07 -8.40
CA HIS A 99 0.37 -16.22 -8.94
C HIS A 99 1.11 -15.47 -7.82
N GLU A 100 0.38 -14.86 -6.88
CA GLU A 100 0.96 -14.15 -5.73
C GLU A 100 1.74 -15.08 -4.79
N LEU A 101 1.23 -16.28 -4.51
CA LEU A 101 1.97 -17.30 -3.75
C LEU A 101 3.27 -17.74 -4.46
N GLY A 102 3.31 -17.67 -5.79
CA GLY A 102 4.54 -17.82 -6.56
C GLY A 102 5.58 -16.75 -6.23
N HIS A 103 5.15 -15.50 -6.03
CA HIS A 103 6.06 -14.41 -5.59
C HIS A 103 6.54 -14.59 -4.15
N VAL A 104 5.70 -15.15 -3.26
CA VAL A 104 6.09 -15.53 -1.89
C VAL A 104 7.21 -16.57 -1.91
N THR A 105 6.98 -17.69 -2.60
CA THR A 105 7.92 -18.83 -2.65
C THR A 105 9.19 -18.50 -3.43
N GLY A 106 9.10 -17.67 -4.48
CA GLY A 106 10.23 -17.21 -5.29
C GLY A 106 11.11 -16.16 -4.61
N GLY A 107 10.76 -15.68 -3.42
CA GLY A 107 11.55 -14.67 -2.69
C GLY A 107 11.53 -13.26 -3.33
N HIS A 108 10.68 -13.03 -4.35
CA HIS A 108 10.54 -11.74 -5.02
C HIS A 108 9.65 -10.75 -4.26
N ALA A 109 9.00 -11.18 -3.17
CA ALA A 109 8.20 -10.34 -2.29
C ALA A 109 9.00 -9.22 -1.58
N VAL A 110 10.33 -9.20 -1.72
CA VAL A 110 11.21 -8.16 -1.17
C VAL A 110 11.68 -7.30 -2.34
N LEU A 111 11.23 -6.04 -2.40
CA LEU A 111 11.94 -4.85 -2.95
C LEU A 111 11.01 -3.79 -3.58
N ASN A 112 9.78 -3.56 -3.12
CA ASN A 112 9.07 -2.35 -3.58
C ASN A 112 8.18 -1.64 -2.55
N GLN A 113 8.51 -1.76 -1.26
CA GLN A 113 7.81 -1.01 -0.22
C GLN A 113 8.80 -0.08 0.49
N GLY A 114 8.77 1.21 0.12
CA GLY A 114 9.29 2.28 1.00
C GLY A 114 9.98 3.46 0.33
N ALA A 115 10.52 3.33 -0.88
CA ALA A 115 11.46 4.34 -1.42
C ALA A 115 10.84 5.42 -2.33
N LYS A 116 9.52 5.62 -2.34
CA LYS A 116 8.85 6.68 -3.13
C LYS A 116 7.69 7.22 -2.28
N PRO A 117 7.83 8.37 -1.56
CA PRO A 117 8.13 9.68 -2.15
C PRO A 117 8.94 10.65 -1.25
N ALA A 118 10.13 10.26 -0.73
CA ALA A 118 10.94 11.20 0.07
C ALA A 118 11.76 12.22 -0.77
N THR A 119 11.98 11.94 -2.05
CA THR A 119 12.86 12.74 -2.94
C THR A 119 12.32 14.11 -3.29
N ASN A 120 10.99 14.28 -3.37
CA ASN A 120 10.40 15.58 -3.75
C ASN A 120 10.53 16.63 -2.65
N ILE A 121 10.49 16.21 -1.37
CA ILE A 121 10.63 17.10 -0.21
C ILE A 121 12.07 17.64 -0.13
N SER A 122 13.07 16.82 -0.45
CA SER A 122 14.48 17.23 -0.43
C SER A 122 14.83 18.28 -1.50
N LEU A 123 14.31 18.13 -2.72
CA LEU A 123 14.55 19.08 -3.82
C LEU A 123 13.89 20.45 -3.56
N LEU A 124 12.65 20.45 -3.06
CA LEU A 124 11.95 21.70 -2.72
C LEU A 124 12.65 22.45 -1.57
N SER A 125 13.14 21.71 -0.57
CA SER A 125 13.90 22.29 0.56
C SER A 125 15.21 22.95 0.11
N LEU A 126 15.89 22.35 -0.88
CA LEU A 126 17.13 22.88 -1.43
C LEU A 126 16.91 24.20 -2.19
N LEU A 127 15.84 24.27 -2.99
CA LEU A 127 15.47 25.47 -3.75
C LEU A 127 15.04 26.63 -2.84
N LEU A 128 14.27 26.34 -1.79
CA LEU A 128 13.87 27.35 -0.80
C LEU A 128 15.05 27.84 0.04
N GLY A 129 15.99 26.96 0.39
CA GLY A 129 17.24 27.35 1.06
C GLY A 129 18.12 28.26 0.20
N ALA A 130 18.22 27.96 -1.10
CA ALA A 130 18.95 28.81 -2.06
C ALA A 130 18.29 30.19 -2.23
N ALA A 131 16.96 30.25 -2.28
CA ALA A 131 16.21 31.51 -2.41
C ALA A 131 16.27 32.39 -1.15
N ALA A 132 16.35 31.78 0.05
CA ALA A 132 16.47 32.51 1.31
C ALA A 132 17.89 33.06 1.58
N ALA A 133 18.90 32.50 0.90
CA ALA A 133 20.30 32.92 1.03
C ALA A 133 20.72 34.02 0.03
N ALA A 134 19.86 34.34 -0.94
CA ALA A 134 20.10 35.34 -2.00
C ALA A 134 19.52 36.73 -1.65
#